data_AF-A0A956IKZ3-F1
#
_entry.id   AF-A0A956IKZ3-F1
#
_cell.length_a   1.000
_cell.length_b   1.000
_cell.length_c   1.000
_cell.angle_alpha   90.00
_cell.angle_beta   90.00
_cell.angle_gamma   90.00
#
_symmetry.space_group_name_H-M   'P 1'
#
loop_
_entity.id
_entity.type
_entity.pdbx_description
1 polymer ?
#
loop_
_entity_poly.entity_id
_entity_poly.type
_entity_poly.pdbx_seq_one_letter_code
_entity_poly.pdbx_strand_id
1 'polypeptide(L)'
;MSVTGTVGLLLMAAAVGGCGVSGKLGAAACPALKPEASAFDANFSANAAVNGKLRAFTQSAKDMAWISGQMEAEVASACRRMGLDLGIPAQEMQPQKGLGGAAAGACEPVAATIDAILRQGIRLWVTVVPPECQANASAASRCAGVCDMNSDNECRATCTAHANVHAACRPAQVSVRVMQGAEQAGALVATLQANLPALIHSQLALGQRLSSDAQVVAQVGKALPRVVGDAGAEALACIGAGADLAAQASVRLNVSMRASLTVSSRDTGS
;
A
#
# COMPACT_ATOMS: atom_id res chain seq x y z
N MET A 1 -23.61 5.12 1.78
CA MET A 1 -23.51 5.02 0.32
C MET A 1 -23.27 3.55 -0.01
N SER A 2 -24.31 2.83 -0.44
CA SER A 2 -24.18 1.43 -0.87
C SER A 2 -23.84 1.43 -2.35
N VAL A 3 -22.64 0.96 -2.71
CA VAL A 3 -22.23 0.81 -4.11
C VAL A 3 -22.68 -0.57 -4.57
N THR A 4 -23.82 -0.61 -5.27
CA THR A 4 -24.42 -1.77 -5.92
C THR A 4 -23.67 -1.98 -7.25
N GLY A 5 -22.61 -2.81 -7.26
CA GLY A 5 -21.80 -3.09 -8.45
C GLY A 5 -21.75 -4.58 -8.79
N THR A 6 -21.98 -4.95 -10.06
CA THR A 6 -21.69 -6.29 -10.58
C THR A 6 -20.19 -6.49 -10.68
N VAL A 7 -19.64 -7.45 -9.92
CA VAL A 7 -18.22 -7.74 -9.87
C VAL A 7 -17.77 -8.54 -11.09
N GLY A 8 -17.35 -7.85 -12.16
CA GLY A 8 -16.50 -8.42 -13.21
C GLY A 8 -15.03 -8.28 -12.81
N LEU A 9 -14.43 -9.33 -12.23
CA LEU A 9 -13.05 -9.32 -11.74
C LEU A 9 -12.06 -9.35 -12.92
N LEU A 10 -11.79 -8.21 -13.57
CA LEU A 10 -10.70 -8.10 -14.53
C LEU A 10 -9.42 -7.64 -13.82
N LEU A 11 -8.57 -8.60 -13.43
CA LEU A 11 -7.20 -8.29 -13.01
C LEU A 11 -6.41 -7.79 -14.23
N MET A 12 -6.29 -6.47 -14.36
CA MET A 12 -5.34 -5.85 -15.27
C MET A 12 -3.94 -5.97 -14.67
N ALA A 13 -3.16 -6.93 -15.16
CA ALA A 13 -1.71 -7.01 -14.96
C ALA A 13 -1.04 -5.81 -15.67
N ALA A 14 -0.91 -4.69 -14.96
CA ALA A 14 -0.22 -3.52 -15.47
C ALA A 14 1.30 -3.70 -15.36
N ALA A 15 1.91 -4.17 -16.44
CA ALA A 15 3.35 -4.14 -16.65
C ALA A 15 3.82 -2.69 -16.90
N VAL A 16 4.20 -1.98 -15.84
CA VAL A 16 4.98 -0.73 -15.95
C VAL A 16 6.42 -1.06 -15.56
N GLY A 17 7.28 -1.21 -16.56
CA GLY A 17 8.72 -1.44 -16.34
C GLY A 17 9.37 -0.23 -15.68
N GLY A 18 9.79 -0.40 -14.42
CA GLY A 18 10.60 0.57 -13.68
C GLY A 18 11.81 -0.13 -13.05
N CYS A 19 13.01 0.37 -13.37
CA CYS A 19 14.31 -0.16 -12.96
C CYS A 19 14.43 -0.54 -11.47
N GLY A 20 14.76 -1.81 -11.20
CA GLY A 20 15.00 -2.36 -9.85
C GLY A 20 16.39 -2.11 -9.28
N VAL A 21 16.98 -0.91 -9.45
CA VAL A 21 18.37 -0.65 -9.04
C VAL A 21 18.54 -0.24 -7.56
N SER A 22 17.47 0.16 -6.87
CA SER A 22 17.63 0.96 -5.64
C SER A 22 17.67 0.19 -4.31
N GLY A 23 17.32 -1.10 -4.29
CA GLY A 23 17.10 -1.82 -3.02
C GLY A 23 18.35 -2.04 -2.16
N LYS A 24 19.52 -2.22 -2.77
CA LYS A 24 20.78 -2.46 -2.02
C LYS A 24 21.69 -1.24 -1.94
N LEU A 25 21.61 -0.34 -2.92
CA LEU A 25 22.45 0.85 -2.96
C LEU A 25 21.92 1.96 -2.04
N GLY A 26 20.59 2.10 -1.88
CA GLY A 26 20.00 3.13 -1.02
C GLY A 26 20.30 2.95 0.47
N ALA A 27 20.25 1.72 0.99
CA ALA A 27 20.48 1.45 2.41
C ALA A 27 21.95 1.61 2.84
N ALA A 28 22.89 1.39 1.92
CA ALA A 28 24.31 1.64 2.17
C ALA A 28 24.62 3.13 2.22
N ALA A 29 23.96 3.93 1.37
CA ALA A 29 24.15 5.36 1.29
C ALA A 29 23.36 6.14 2.37
N CYS A 30 22.33 5.53 2.97
CA CYS A 30 21.54 6.14 4.02
C CYS A 30 21.33 5.18 5.21
N PRO A 31 22.21 5.24 6.24
CA PRO A 31 22.08 4.41 7.43
C PRO A 31 20.75 4.59 8.17
N ALA A 32 20.15 5.78 8.09
CA ALA A 32 18.85 6.09 8.70
C ALA A 32 17.67 5.29 8.09
N LEU A 33 17.83 4.74 6.89
CA LEU A 33 16.82 3.88 6.26
C LEU A 33 16.95 2.40 6.65
N LYS A 34 17.97 2.03 7.44
CA LYS A 34 18.09 0.65 7.93
C LYS A 34 16.87 0.26 8.78
N PRO A 35 16.37 -0.98 8.68
CA PRO A 35 15.19 -1.42 9.44
C PRO A 35 15.28 -1.15 10.95
N GLU A 36 16.46 -1.30 11.54
CA GLU A 36 16.73 -1.13 12.96
C GLU A 36 16.93 0.32 13.42
N ALA A 37 17.19 1.28 12.52
CA ALA A 37 17.54 2.65 12.89
C ALA A 37 16.31 3.59 12.88
N SER A 38 16.14 4.41 13.91
CA SER A 38 15.16 5.51 13.86
C SER A 38 15.73 6.67 13.05
N ALA A 39 15.00 7.14 12.04
CA ALA A 39 15.44 8.33 11.29
C ALA A 39 15.31 9.62 12.12
N PHE A 40 14.58 9.60 13.24
CA PHE A 40 14.52 10.72 14.17
C PHE A 40 15.84 10.98 14.92
N ASP A 41 16.67 9.95 15.05
CA ASP A 41 17.96 10.05 15.75
C ASP A 41 19.11 10.46 14.81
N ALA A 42 18.90 10.39 13.50
CA ALA A 42 19.89 10.72 12.48
C ALA A 42 20.17 12.23 12.40
N ASN A 43 21.38 12.65 12.08
CA ASN A 43 21.71 14.08 11.95
C ASN A 43 22.09 14.42 10.50
N PHE A 44 21.17 15.07 9.78
CA PHE A 44 21.33 15.38 8.36
C PHE A 44 21.83 16.80 8.09
N SER A 45 21.64 17.72 9.03
CA SER A 45 22.02 19.12 8.90
C SER A 45 22.33 19.76 10.26
N ALA A 46 23.26 20.72 10.27
CA ALA A 46 23.54 21.55 11.44
C ALA A 46 22.40 22.54 11.74
N ASN A 47 21.58 22.89 10.73
CA ASN A 47 20.41 23.74 10.93
C ASN A 47 19.27 22.89 11.52
N ALA A 48 18.85 23.22 12.75
CA ALA A 48 17.85 22.45 13.49
C ALA A 48 16.50 22.32 12.75
N ALA A 49 16.04 23.38 12.09
CA ALA A 49 14.78 23.37 11.34
C ALA A 49 14.88 22.47 10.11
N VAL A 50 15.98 22.59 9.34
CA VAL A 50 16.22 21.73 8.17
C VAL A 50 16.40 20.27 8.59
N ASN A 51 17.13 20.02 9.67
CA ASN A 51 17.35 18.68 10.20
C ASN A 51 16.03 18.03 10.65
N GLY A 52 15.14 18.78 11.32
CA GLY A 52 13.80 18.33 11.69
C GLY A 52 12.97 17.89 10.48
N LYS A 53 12.94 18.70 9.42
CA LYS A 53 12.27 18.36 8.14
C LYS A 53 12.82 17.08 7.53
N LEU A 54 14.15 16.94 7.49
CA LEU A 54 14.81 15.76 6.91
C LEU A 54 14.54 14.49 7.72
N ARG A 55 14.61 14.57 9.05
CA ARG A 55 14.24 13.47 9.96
C ARG A 55 12.80 13.01 9.77
N ALA A 56 11.86 13.94 9.77
CA ALA A 56 10.46 13.66 9.56
C ALA A 56 10.22 13.01 8.18
N PHE A 57 10.81 13.57 7.13
CA PHE A 57 10.70 13.03 5.77
C PHE A 57 11.26 11.61 5.67
N THR A 58 12.50 11.38 6.14
CA THR A 58 13.16 10.07 6.06
C THR A 58 12.43 9.03 6.90
N GLN A 59 11.92 9.39 8.08
CA GLN A 59 11.11 8.48 8.89
C GLN A 59 9.81 8.11 8.17
N SER A 60 9.08 9.08 7.64
CA SER A 60 7.84 8.82 6.92
C SER A 60 8.06 7.93 5.68
N ALA A 61 9.13 8.17 4.92
CA ALA A 61 9.50 7.33 3.78
C ALA A 61 9.81 5.88 4.21
N LYS A 62 10.53 5.71 5.34
CA LYS A 62 10.81 4.40 5.93
C LYS A 62 9.54 3.68 6.35
N ASP A 63 8.62 4.37 7.04
CA ASP A 63 7.38 3.75 7.50
C ASP A 63 6.48 3.37 6.31
N MET A 64 6.42 4.19 5.27
CA MET A 64 5.72 3.85 4.02
C MET A 64 6.29 2.58 3.38
N ALA A 65 7.62 2.46 3.30
CA ALA A 65 8.26 1.27 2.74
C ALA A 65 7.98 0.02 3.58
N TRP A 66 8.07 0.14 4.91
CA TRP A 66 7.79 -0.95 5.84
C TRP A 66 6.32 -1.41 5.76
N ILE A 67 5.37 -0.49 5.81
CA ILE A 67 3.94 -0.80 5.65
C ILE A 67 3.67 -1.43 4.29
N SER A 68 4.24 -0.89 3.21
CA SER A 68 4.06 -1.45 1.87
C SER A 68 4.56 -2.90 1.77
N GLY A 69 5.68 -3.21 2.45
CA GLY A 69 6.18 -4.58 2.55
C GLY A 69 5.25 -5.49 3.35
N GLN A 70 4.71 -5.02 4.49
CA GLN A 70 3.74 -5.78 5.27
C GLN A 70 2.45 -6.04 4.49
N MET A 71 1.95 -5.04 3.78
CA MET A 71 0.79 -5.17 2.90
C MET A 71 1.00 -6.25 1.85
N GLU A 72 2.15 -6.22 1.15
CA GLU A 72 2.46 -7.24 0.16
C GLU A 72 2.47 -8.63 0.79
N ALA A 73 3.06 -8.78 1.97
CA ALA A 73 3.09 -10.06 2.68
C ALA A 73 1.69 -10.54 3.12
N GLU A 74 0.85 -9.63 3.62
CA GLU A 74 -0.52 -9.92 4.04
C GLU A 74 -1.40 -10.31 2.84
N VAL A 75 -1.32 -9.55 1.75
CA VAL A 75 -2.02 -9.83 0.49
C VAL A 75 -1.57 -11.18 -0.07
N ALA A 76 -0.26 -11.43 -0.12
CA ALA A 76 0.28 -12.71 -0.58
C ALA A 76 -0.21 -13.87 0.31
N SER A 77 -0.27 -13.67 1.62
CA SER A 77 -0.76 -14.66 2.58
C SER A 77 -2.24 -14.96 2.39
N ALA A 78 -3.07 -13.93 2.20
CA ALA A 78 -4.49 -14.09 1.90
C ALA A 78 -4.70 -14.83 0.58
N CYS A 79 -4.00 -14.45 -0.49
CA CYS A 79 -4.09 -15.13 -1.78
C CYS A 79 -3.63 -16.59 -1.70
N ARG A 80 -2.56 -16.90 -0.95
CA ARG A 80 -2.16 -18.31 -0.75
C ARG A 80 -3.24 -19.13 -0.06
N ARG A 81 -3.89 -18.60 0.99
CA ARG A 81 -5.03 -19.28 1.63
C ARG A 81 -6.17 -19.49 0.65
N MET A 82 -6.52 -18.45 -0.11
CA MET A 82 -7.56 -18.57 -1.14
C MET A 82 -7.21 -19.61 -2.20
N GLY A 83 -5.98 -19.64 -2.68
CA GLY A 83 -5.54 -20.61 -3.66
C GLY A 83 -5.61 -22.03 -3.12
N LEU A 84 -5.20 -22.27 -1.86
CA LEU A 84 -5.34 -23.58 -1.21
C LEU A 84 -6.80 -24.02 -1.13
N ASP A 85 -7.71 -23.13 -0.73
CA ASP A 85 -9.14 -23.44 -0.67
C ASP A 85 -9.74 -23.76 -2.05
N LEU A 86 -9.21 -23.13 -3.11
CA LEU A 86 -9.60 -23.33 -4.50
C LEU A 86 -8.85 -24.47 -5.20
N GLY A 87 -7.96 -25.18 -4.50
CA GLY A 87 -7.19 -26.30 -5.04
C GLY A 87 -5.99 -25.93 -5.92
N ILE A 88 -5.51 -24.69 -5.85
CA ILE A 88 -4.32 -24.23 -6.58
C ILE A 88 -3.05 -24.77 -5.89
N PRO A 89 -2.15 -25.44 -6.63
CA PRO A 89 -0.92 -25.97 -6.05
C PRO A 89 0.05 -24.85 -5.64
N ALA A 90 0.79 -25.07 -4.56
CA ALA A 90 1.76 -24.09 -4.03
C ALA A 90 2.88 -23.73 -5.03
N GLN A 91 3.15 -24.58 -6.00
CA GLN A 91 4.12 -24.35 -7.08
C GLN A 91 3.68 -23.25 -8.04
N GLU A 92 2.37 -23.06 -8.23
CA GLU A 92 1.82 -21.99 -9.07
C GLU A 92 1.78 -20.65 -8.33
N MET A 93 1.81 -20.66 -6.99
CA MET A 93 1.73 -19.47 -6.13
C MET A 93 3.10 -18.93 -5.68
N GLN A 94 4.15 -19.23 -6.43
CA GLN A 94 5.52 -18.82 -6.07
C GLN A 94 5.74 -17.33 -6.32
N PRO A 95 6.56 -16.64 -5.50
CA PRO A 95 6.90 -15.24 -5.73
C PRO A 95 7.46 -15.01 -7.14
N GLN A 96 6.97 -13.97 -7.80
CA GLN A 96 7.44 -13.59 -9.13
C GLN A 96 8.56 -12.54 -9.05
N LYS A 97 9.42 -12.52 -10.07
CA LYS A 97 10.38 -11.43 -10.26
C LYS A 97 9.66 -10.24 -10.88
N GLY A 98 9.59 -9.12 -10.17
CA GLY A 98 9.00 -7.88 -10.71
C GLY A 98 8.19 -7.10 -9.69
N LEU A 99 7.35 -6.20 -10.19
CA LEU A 99 6.42 -5.44 -9.36
C LEU A 99 5.38 -6.37 -8.73
N GLY A 100 5.12 -6.17 -7.44
CA GLY A 100 4.15 -6.98 -6.68
C GLY A 100 4.71 -8.28 -6.10
N GLY A 101 5.93 -8.70 -6.49
CA GLY A 101 6.73 -9.72 -5.80
C GLY A 101 5.96 -10.97 -5.37
N ALA A 102 5.85 -11.15 -4.06
CA ALA A 102 5.16 -12.29 -3.46
C ALA A 102 3.64 -12.22 -3.61
N ALA A 103 3.05 -11.02 -3.60
CA ALA A 103 1.62 -10.82 -3.77
C ALA A 103 1.19 -11.15 -5.20
N ALA A 104 1.90 -10.65 -6.21
CA ALA A 104 1.60 -10.95 -7.61
C ALA A 104 1.62 -12.46 -7.88
N GLY A 105 2.72 -13.13 -7.48
CA GLY A 105 2.86 -14.57 -7.66
C GLY A 105 1.78 -15.40 -6.95
N ALA A 106 1.30 -14.96 -5.78
CA ALA A 106 0.24 -15.67 -5.07
C ALA A 106 -1.17 -15.36 -5.61
N CYS A 107 -1.44 -14.11 -6.02
CA CYS A 107 -2.79 -13.67 -6.35
C CYS A 107 -3.18 -13.87 -7.81
N GLU A 108 -2.21 -13.93 -8.74
CA GLU A 108 -2.51 -14.10 -10.16
C GLU A 108 -3.17 -15.46 -10.48
N PRO A 109 -2.68 -16.62 -9.97
CA PRO A 109 -3.37 -17.89 -10.17
C PRO A 109 -4.79 -17.88 -9.56
N VAL A 110 -4.94 -17.29 -8.37
CA VAL A 110 -6.24 -17.17 -7.67
C VAL A 110 -7.23 -16.40 -8.54
N ALA A 111 -6.81 -15.27 -9.10
CA ALA A 111 -7.62 -14.49 -10.01
C ALA A 111 -8.06 -15.28 -11.25
N ALA A 112 -7.13 -16.03 -11.87
CA ALA A 112 -7.43 -16.86 -13.03
C ALA A 112 -8.44 -17.97 -12.70
N THR A 113 -8.29 -18.63 -11.54
CA THR A 113 -9.23 -19.65 -11.07
C THR A 113 -10.60 -19.06 -10.79
N ILE A 114 -10.69 -17.90 -10.12
CA ILE A 114 -11.97 -17.22 -9.88
C ILE A 114 -12.64 -16.84 -11.20
N ASP A 115 -11.91 -16.27 -12.17
CA ASP A 115 -12.45 -15.95 -13.50
C ASP A 115 -13.01 -17.19 -14.20
N ALA A 116 -12.26 -18.30 -14.18
CA ALA A 116 -12.71 -19.57 -14.75
C ALA A 116 -14.02 -20.07 -14.11
N ILE A 117 -14.15 -19.96 -12.78
CA ILE A 117 -15.38 -20.33 -12.04
C ILE A 117 -16.54 -19.41 -12.44
N LEU A 118 -16.32 -18.09 -12.53
CA LEU A 118 -17.37 -17.14 -12.90
C LEU A 118 -17.88 -17.35 -14.33
N ARG A 119 -17.00 -17.77 -15.26
CA ARG A 119 -17.38 -18.12 -16.65
C ARG A 119 -18.32 -19.33 -16.75
N GLN A 120 -18.44 -20.14 -15.69
CA GLN A 120 -19.40 -21.25 -15.63
C GLN A 120 -20.83 -20.79 -15.33
N GLY A 121 -21.07 -19.48 -15.24
CA GLY A 121 -22.41 -18.90 -15.03
C GLY A 121 -22.73 -18.61 -13.55
N ILE A 122 -21.75 -18.72 -12.66
CA ILE A 122 -21.91 -18.32 -11.25
C ILE A 122 -22.03 -16.81 -11.17
N ARG A 123 -23.05 -16.33 -10.45
CA ARG A 123 -23.25 -14.90 -10.17
C ARG A 123 -23.15 -14.65 -8.69
N LEU A 124 -22.23 -13.77 -8.30
CA LEU A 124 -22.00 -13.38 -6.91
C LEU A 124 -22.43 -11.93 -6.69
N TRP A 125 -23.00 -11.69 -5.52
CA TRP A 125 -23.26 -10.38 -4.98
C TRP A 125 -22.32 -10.13 -3.79
N VAL A 126 -21.40 -9.17 -3.93
CA VAL A 126 -20.45 -8.83 -2.87
C VAL A 126 -20.81 -7.48 -2.29
N THR A 127 -21.07 -7.43 -0.99
CA THR A 127 -21.28 -6.19 -0.24
C THR A 127 -20.10 -5.96 0.68
N VAL A 128 -19.49 -4.78 0.59
CA VAL A 128 -18.33 -4.38 1.39
C VAL A 128 -18.71 -3.18 2.24
N VAL A 129 -18.49 -3.29 3.55
CA VAL A 129 -18.50 -2.15 4.48
C VAL A 129 -17.05 -1.73 4.70
N PRO A 130 -16.65 -0.50 4.30
CA PRO A 130 -15.28 -0.02 4.43
C PRO A 130 -14.79 -0.02 5.89
N PRO A 131 -13.47 -0.17 6.11
CA PRO A 131 -12.89 -0.05 7.44
C PRO A 131 -12.94 1.42 7.91
N GLU A 132 -13.30 1.63 9.17
CA GLU A 132 -13.16 2.93 9.83
C GLU A 132 -11.82 3.00 10.57
N CYS A 133 -11.11 4.10 10.43
CA CYS A 133 -9.78 4.22 11.00
C CYS A 133 -9.56 5.54 11.71
N GLN A 134 -8.79 5.47 12.79
CA GLN A 134 -8.50 6.60 13.65
C GLN A 134 -6.99 6.86 13.65
N ALA A 135 -6.61 8.09 13.31
CA ALA A 135 -5.22 8.50 13.30
C ALA A 135 -4.55 8.23 14.65
N ASN A 136 -3.30 7.80 14.62
CA ASN A 136 -2.57 7.48 15.83
C ASN A 136 -2.00 8.76 16.45
N ALA A 137 -2.71 9.27 17.47
CA ALA A 137 -2.32 10.50 18.16
C ALA A 137 -0.90 10.45 18.74
N SER A 138 -0.46 9.27 19.23
CA SER A 138 0.89 9.07 19.77
C SER A 138 1.97 9.07 18.69
N ALA A 139 1.66 8.66 17.46
CA ALA A 139 2.55 8.79 16.32
C ALA A 139 2.64 10.26 15.87
N ALA A 140 1.49 10.95 15.81
CA ALA A 140 1.44 12.38 15.49
C ALA A 140 2.29 13.21 16.47
N SER A 141 2.14 12.99 17.78
CA SER A 141 2.85 13.76 18.81
C SER A 141 4.37 13.53 18.78
N ARG A 142 4.81 12.29 18.53
CA ARG A 142 6.25 11.97 18.42
C ARG A 142 6.90 12.67 17.24
N CYS A 143 6.23 12.68 16.09
CA CYS A 143 6.71 13.43 14.93
C CYS A 143 6.62 14.96 15.18
N ALA A 144 5.56 15.43 15.83
CA ALA A 144 5.43 16.85 16.14
C ALA A 144 6.55 17.37 17.05
N GLY A 145 7.09 16.52 17.94
CA GLY A 145 8.21 16.88 18.83
C GLY A 145 9.53 17.17 18.12
N VAL A 146 9.70 16.76 16.86
CA VAL A 146 10.92 17.06 16.07
C VAL A 146 10.78 18.27 15.15
N CYS A 147 9.65 18.98 15.20
CA CYS A 147 9.33 20.06 14.28
C CYS A 147 8.66 21.25 14.95
N ASP A 148 8.86 22.44 14.37
CA ASP A 148 8.11 23.64 14.76
C ASP A 148 6.74 23.64 14.08
N MET A 149 5.73 23.11 14.78
CA MET A 149 4.36 22.97 14.27
C MET A 149 3.67 24.29 13.91
N ASN A 150 4.19 25.43 14.40
CA ASN A 150 3.55 26.74 14.21
C ASN A 150 3.93 27.39 12.88
N SER A 151 5.13 27.11 12.36
CA SER A 151 5.65 27.74 11.14
C SER A 151 5.91 26.78 9.98
N ASP A 152 5.84 25.46 10.22
CA ASP A 152 6.26 24.45 9.24
C ASP A 152 5.09 23.59 8.74
N ASN A 153 4.48 24.05 7.64
CA ASN A 153 3.40 23.33 6.96
C ASN A 153 3.88 21.99 6.35
N GLU A 154 5.12 21.93 5.84
CA GLU A 154 5.67 20.71 5.26
C GLU A 154 5.87 19.64 6.33
N CYS A 155 6.49 20.00 7.46
CA CYS A 155 6.66 19.03 8.53
C CYS A 155 5.33 18.58 9.12
N ARG A 156 4.37 19.50 9.33
CA ARG A 156 3.03 19.13 9.80
C ARG A 156 2.35 18.13 8.86
N ALA A 157 2.48 18.32 7.56
CA ALA A 157 1.94 17.41 6.56
C ALA A 157 2.62 16.03 6.62
N THR A 158 3.95 16.00 6.74
CA THR A 158 4.72 14.76 6.92
C THR A 158 4.38 14.02 8.21
N CYS A 159 4.15 14.74 9.32
CA CYS A 159 3.75 14.14 10.59
C CYS A 159 2.32 13.62 10.58
N THR A 160 1.43 14.30 9.88
CA THR A 160 0.05 13.82 9.66
C THR A 160 0.08 12.51 8.86
N ALA A 161 0.90 12.46 7.80
CA ALA A 161 1.12 11.23 7.04
C ALA A 161 1.65 10.08 7.90
N HIS A 162 2.67 10.34 8.73
CA HIS A 162 3.18 9.36 9.69
C HIS A 162 2.08 8.85 10.65
N ALA A 163 1.26 9.75 11.19
CA ALA A 163 0.17 9.37 12.09
C ALA A 163 -0.93 8.53 11.41
N ASN A 164 -1.21 8.82 10.14
CA ASN A 164 -2.18 8.10 9.31
C ASN A 164 -1.69 6.69 8.95
N VAL A 165 -0.40 6.56 8.65
CA VAL A 165 0.30 5.29 8.42
C VAL A 165 0.17 4.38 9.65
N HIS A 166 0.28 4.94 10.87
CA HIS A 166 0.14 4.18 12.13
C HIS A 166 -1.29 4.09 12.68
N ALA A 167 -2.29 4.53 11.93
CA ALA A 167 -3.68 4.59 12.37
C ALA A 167 -4.26 3.20 12.65
N ALA A 168 -5.02 3.07 13.75
CA ALA A 168 -5.74 1.86 14.08
C ALA A 168 -7.05 1.80 13.28
N CYS A 169 -7.34 0.64 12.68
CA CYS A 169 -8.51 0.44 11.84
C CYS A 169 -9.39 -0.67 12.38
N ARG A 170 -10.71 -0.47 12.28
CA ARG A 170 -11.67 -1.56 12.37
C ARG A 170 -11.60 -2.38 11.09
N PRO A 171 -11.73 -3.73 11.17
CA PRO A 171 -11.72 -4.56 9.98
C PRO A 171 -12.92 -4.24 9.07
N ALA A 172 -12.73 -4.39 7.77
CA ALA A 172 -13.81 -4.30 6.80
C ALA A 172 -14.79 -5.48 6.98
N GLN A 173 -16.08 -5.27 6.74
CA GLN A 173 -17.05 -6.35 6.72
C GLN A 173 -17.39 -6.72 5.29
N VAL A 174 -17.42 -8.01 4.99
CA VAL A 174 -17.69 -8.52 3.65
C VAL A 174 -18.80 -9.55 3.73
N SER A 175 -19.85 -9.33 2.94
CA SER A 175 -20.95 -10.28 2.76
C SER A 175 -20.99 -10.69 1.29
N VAL A 176 -20.75 -11.97 1.02
CA VAL A 176 -20.87 -12.57 -0.31
C VAL A 176 -22.14 -13.41 -0.36
N ARG A 177 -23.00 -13.18 -1.34
CA ARG A 177 -24.22 -13.97 -1.59
C ARG A 177 -24.18 -14.56 -3.00
N VAL A 178 -24.63 -15.79 -3.15
CA VAL A 178 -24.78 -16.42 -4.47
C VAL A 178 -26.14 -16.08 -5.04
N MET A 179 -26.17 -15.56 -6.25
CA MET A 179 -27.40 -15.30 -7.00
C MET A 179 -27.78 -16.50 -7.88
N GLN A 180 -26.78 -17.21 -8.43
CA GLN A 180 -26.95 -18.39 -9.29
C GLN A 180 -25.73 -19.32 -9.18
N GLY A 181 -25.95 -20.64 -9.33
CA GLY A 181 -24.88 -21.66 -9.31
C GLY A 181 -24.42 -22.12 -7.91
N ALA A 182 -25.34 -22.23 -6.95
CA ALA A 182 -25.02 -22.42 -5.53
C ALA A 182 -24.19 -23.67 -5.20
N GLU A 183 -24.42 -24.80 -5.88
CA GLU A 183 -23.70 -26.05 -5.58
C GLU A 183 -22.19 -25.96 -5.86
N GLN A 184 -21.79 -25.20 -6.89
CA GLN A 184 -20.39 -25.06 -7.30
C GLN A 184 -19.72 -23.83 -6.66
N ALA A 185 -20.51 -22.86 -6.20
CA ALA A 185 -20.01 -21.61 -5.64
C ALA A 185 -19.66 -21.67 -4.14
N GLY A 186 -20.02 -22.74 -3.42
CA GLY A 186 -19.89 -22.83 -1.96
C GLY A 186 -18.46 -22.59 -1.46
N ALA A 187 -17.48 -23.29 -2.05
CA ALA A 187 -16.07 -23.10 -1.71
C ALA A 187 -15.60 -21.67 -2.00
N LEU A 188 -15.89 -21.15 -3.19
CA LEU A 188 -15.55 -19.79 -3.57
C LEU A 188 -16.12 -18.74 -2.61
N VAL A 189 -17.38 -18.86 -2.21
CA VAL A 189 -18.03 -17.93 -1.27
C VAL A 189 -17.37 -17.98 0.09
N ALA A 190 -17.13 -19.18 0.64
CA ALA A 190 -16.47 -19.36 1.92
C ALA A 190 -15.07 -18.73 1.90
N THR A 191 -14.29 -19.02 0.86
CA THR A 191 -12.96 -18.47 0.65
C THR A 191 -12.95 -16.95 0.54
N LEU A 192 -13.87 -16.38 -0.25
CA LEU A 192 -14.01 -14.94 -0.40
C LEU A 192 -14.40 -14.28 0.92
N GLN A 193 -15.37 -14.82 1.66
CA GLN A 193 -15.79 -14.28 2.96
C GLN A 193 -14.66 -14.34 4.01
N ALA A 194 -13.87 -15.42 4.01
CA ALA A 194 -12.76 -15.59 4.96
C ALA A 194 -11.56 -14.69 4.67
N ASN A 195 -11.27 -14.39 3.39
CA ASN A 195 -10.02 -13.74 3.00
C ASN A 195 -10.19 -12.31 2.45
N LEU A 196 -11.35 -11.93 1.89
CA LEU A 196 -11.58 -10.56 1.39
C LEU A 196 -11.44 -9.48 2.48
N PRO A 197 -11.91 -9.65 3.73
CA PRO A 197 -11.77 -8.61 4.74
C PRO A 197 -10.32 -8.16 4.94
N ALA A 198 -9.37 -9.10 4.97
CA ALA A 198 -7.95 -8.81 5.07
C ALA A 198 -7.43 -8.10 3.81
N LEU A 199 -7.76 -8.61 2.61
CA LEU A 199 -7.36 -7.98 1.34
C LEU A 199 -7.87 -6.55 1.20
N ILE A 200 -9.13 -6.33 1.55
CA ILE A 200 -9.78 -5.03 1.52
C ILE A 200 -9.15 -4.11 2.57
N HIS A 201 -8.86 -4.62 3.76
CA HIS A 201 -8.20 -3.85 4.79
C HIS A 201 -6.82 -3.36 4.30
N SER A 202 -5.99 -4.25 3.74
CA SER A 202 -4.70 -3.86 3.19
C SER A 202 -4.84 -2.88 2.01
N GLN A 203 -5.81 -3.08 1.09
CA GLN A 203 -5.95 -2.22 -0.09
C GLN A 203 -6.59 -0.85 0.19
N LEU A 204 -7.72 -0.80 0.90
CA LEU A 204 -8.50 0.42 1.09
C LEU A 204 -7.92 1.30 2.19
N ALA A 205 -7.64 0.72 3.37
CA ALA A 205 -7.16 1.51 4.50
C ALA A 205 -5.79 2.12 4.22
N LEU A 206 -4.93 1.37 3.54
CA LEU A 206 -3.56 1.80 3.31
C LEU A 206 -3.40 2.45 1.92
N GLY A 207 -4.08 1.98 0.88
CA GLY A 207 -4.00 2.59 -0.45
C GLY A 207 -4.53 4.02 -0.49
N GLN A 208 -5.68 4.30 0.15
CA GLN A 208 -6.22 5.66 0.20
C GLN A 208 -5.28 6.61 0.99
N ARG A 209 -4.78 6.15 2.14
CA ARG A 209 -3.84 6.96 2.95
C ARG A 209 -2.52 7.18 2.24
N LEU A 210 -1.89 6.11 1.80
CA LEU A 210 -0.61 6.16 1.12
C LEU A 210 -0.70 6.98 -0.17
N SER A 211 -1.82 6.99 -0.90
CA SER A 211 -1.94 7.84 -2.08
C SER A 211 -1.96 9.34 -1.73
N SER A 212 -2.71 9.75 -0.71
CA SER A 212 -2.73 11.14 -0.22
C SER A 212 -1.37 11.53 0.36
N ASP A 213 -0.82 10.67 1.21
CA ASP A 213 0.39 10.93 1.95
C ASP A 213 1.64 10.85 1.06
N ALA A 214 1.67 9.95 0.07
CA ALA A 214 2.78 9.86 -0.88
C ALA A 214 2.82 11.07 -1.81
N GLN A 215 1.68 11.67 -2.16
CA GLN A 215 1.69 12.95 -2.89
C GLN A 215 2.31 14.05 -2.05
N VAL A 216 1.97 14.13 -0.76
CA VAL A 216 2.58 15.08 0.18
C VAL A 216 4.09 14.82 0.29
N VAL A 217 4.50 13.59 0.55
CA VAL A 217 5.92 13.21 0.66
C VAL A 217 6.66 13.50 -0.64
N ALA A 218 6.08 13.21 -1.80
CA ALA A 218 6.69 13.53 -3.09
C ALA A 218 6.81 15.04 -3.33
N GLN A 219 5.80 15.83 -2.93
CA GLN A 219 5.86 17.29 -3.01
C GLN A 219 6.94 17.87 -2.09
N VAL A 220 7.01 17.40 -0.84
CA VAL A 220 8.07 17.76 0.10
C VAL A 220 9.44 17.35 -0.45
N GLY A 221 9.57 16.14 -0.98
CA GLY A 221 10.78 15.64 -1.62
C GLY A 221 11.26 16.50 -2.80
N LYS A 222 10.35 17.08 -3.59
CA LYS A 222 10.68 18.02 -4.67
C LYS A 222 11.13 19.39 -4.15
N ALA A 223 10.64 19.81 -2.99
CA ALA A 223 11.02 21.08 -2.37
C ALA A 223 12.37 20.98 -1.64
N LEU A 224 12.70 19.79 -1.11
CA LEU A 224 13.89 19.56 -0.29
C LEU A 224 15.22 19.94 -0.95
N PRO A 225 15.51 19.66 -2.24
CA PRO A 225 16.75 20.10 -2.87
C PRO A 225 17.04 21.60 -2.77
N ARG A 226 16.00 22.44 -2.67
CA ARG A 226 16.17 23.91 -2.49
C ARG A 226 16.54 24.29 -1.06
N VAL A 227 16.15 23.46 -0.08
CA VAL A 227 16.42 23.62 1.35
C VAL A 227 17.78 23.02 1.71
N VAL A 228 18.25 22.07 0.90
CA VAL A 228 19.43 21.22 1.14
C VAL A 228 20.72 21.81 0.58
N GLY A 229 20.73 23.06 0.10
CA GLY A 229 21.95 23.73 -0.39
C GLY A 229 23.16 23.63 0.56
N ASP A 230 22.90 23.47 1.86
CA ASP A 230 23.91 23.32 2.92
C ASP A 230 23.94 21.92 3.57
N ALA A 231 23.06 20.99 3.19
CA ALA A 231 23.04 19.66 3.79
C ALA A 231 23.99 18.73 3.02
N GLY A 232 24.80 17.95 3.76
CA GLY A 232 25.88 17.15 3.19
C GLY A 232 25.39 16.09 2.19
N ALA A 233 26.33 15.49 1.45
CA ALA A 233 26.04 14.46 0.45
C ALA A 233 25.22 13.27 1.01
N GLU A 234 25.39 12.94 2.29
CA GLU A 234 24.60 11.93 3.01
C GLU A 234 23.11 12.28 3.06
N ALA A 235 22.76 13.54 3.37
CA ALA A 235 21.38 13.99 3.41
C ALA A 235 20.71 13.87 2.03
N LEU A 236 21.42 14.28 0.97
CA LEU A 236 20.94 14.13 -0.41
C LEU A 236 20.71 12.65 -0.78
N ALA A 237 21.63 11.76 -0.38
CA ALA A 237 21.48 10.33 -0.60
C ALA A 237 20.26 9.75 0.13
N CYS A 238 20.03 10.16 1.38
CA CYS A 238 18.86 9.76 2.17
C CYS A 238 17.54 10.24 1.58
N ILE A 239 17.50 11.49 1.10
CA ILE A 239 16.30 12.04 0.45
C ILE A 239 16.01 11.30 -0.85
N GLY A 240 17.04 11.08 -1.68
CA GLY A 240 16.91 10.35 -2.94
C GLY A 240 16.41 8.92 -2.72
N ALA A 241 17.01 8.20 -1.76
CA ALA A 241 16.57 6.85 -1.40
C ALA A 241 15.14 6.83 -0.82
N GLY A 242 14.80 7.78 0.05
CA GLY A 242 13.44 7.90 0.61
C GLY A 242 12.38 8.22 -0.45
N ALA A 243 12.69 9.12 -1.38
CA ALA A 243 11.81 9.48 -2.49
C ALA A 243 11.58 8.30 -3.44
N ASP A 244 12.63 7.52 -3.73
CA ASP A 244 12.51 6.33 -4.57
C ASP A 244 11.67 5.23 -3.88
N LEU A 245 11.86 5.02 -2.58
CA LEU A 245 11.00 4.13 -1.79
C LEU A 245 9.53 4.55 -1.82
N ALA A 246 9.25 5.84 -1.63
CA ALA A 246 7.89 6.38 -1.70
C ALA A 246 7.28 6.25 -3.11
N ALA A 247 8.09 6.45 -4.16
CA ALA A 247 7.67 6.27 -5.54
C ALA A 247 7.35 4.81 -5.86
N GLN A 248 8.21 3.86 -5.45
CA GLN A 248 7.96 2.43 -5.64
C GLN A 248 6.71 1.97 -4.88
N ALA A 249 6.50 2.44 -3.65
CA ALA A 249 5.29 2.19 -2.88
C ALA A 249 4.05 2.69 -3.66
N SER A 250 4.11 3.92 -4.17
CA SER A 250 3.02 4.51 -4.96
C SER A 250 2.69 3.73 -6.23
N VAL A 251 3.71 3.25 -6.96
CA VAL A 251 3.53 2.43 -8.16
C VAL A 251 2.86 1.11 -7.82
N ARG A 252 3.33 0.41 -6.78
CA ARG A 252 2.74 -0.85 -6.33
C ARG A 252 1.26 -0.68 -5.99
N LEU A 253 0.91 0.40 -5.30
CA LEU A 253 -0.48 0.70 -4.94
C LEU A 253 -1.35 1.06 -6.15
N ASN A 254 -0.83 1.81 -7.12
CA ASN A 254 -1.60 2.19 -8.31
C ASN A 254 -1.93 0.97 -9.17
N VAL A 255 -0.97 0.04 -9.31
CA VAL A 255 -1.20 -1.24 -9.99
C VAL A 255 -2.27 -2.06 -9.25
N SER A 256 -2.22 -2.13 -7.92
CA SER A 256 -3.25 -2.83 -7.13
C SER A 256 -4.64 -2.19 -7.25
N MET A 257 -4.73 -0.85 -7.21
CA MET A 257 -6.03 -0.16 -7.30
C MET A 257 -6.66 -0.23 -8.69
N ARG A 258 -5.86 -0.14 -9.77
CA ARG A 258 -6.38 -0.29 -11.14
C ARG A 258 -6.94 -1.69 -11.39
N ALA A 259 -6.32 -2.72 -10.82
CA ALA A 259 -6.87 -4.07 -10.85
C ALA A 259 -8.24 -4.15 -10.14
N SER A 260 -8.44 -3.42 -9.04
CA SER A 260 -9.70 -3.41 -8.29
C SER A 260 -10.80 -2.51 -8.89
N LEU A 261 -10.44 -1.49 -9.69
CA LEU A 261 -11.38 -0.47 -10.20
C LEU A 261 -11.94 -0.73 -11.60
N THR A 262 -11.56 -1.81 -12.30
CA THR A 262 -12.15 -2.17 -13.61
C THR A 262 -13.54 -2.83 -13.47
N VAL A 263 -14.30 -2.42 -12.45
CA VAL A 263 -15.53 -3.07 -11.97
C VAL A 263 -16.63 -2.05 -11.69
N SER A 264 -16.75 -0.98 -12.47
CA SER A 264 -17.89 -0.07 -12.35
C SER A 264 -18.01 0.87 -13.53
N SER A 265 -18.22 0.33 -14.74
CA SER A 265 -18.83 1.12 -15.83
C SER A 265 -19.29 0.19 -16.94
N ARG A 266 -20.41 -0.49 -16.72
CA ARG A 266 -21.32 -0.77 -17.83
C ARG A 266 -22.49 0.16 -17.62
N ASP A 267 -22.43 1.30 -18.28
CA ASP A 267 -23.58 2.18 -18.46
C ASP A 267 -24.76 1.32 -18.90
N THR A 268 -25.75 1.20 -18.04
CA THR A 268 -27.13 0.94 -18.48
C THR A 268 -27.60 2.22 -19.16
N GLY A 269 -27.12 2.45 -20.39
CA GLY A 269 -27.73 3.38 -21.32
C GLY A 269 -29.12 2.83 -21.66
N SER A 270 -30.14 3.56 -21.21
CA SER A 270 -31.53 3.41 -21.64
C SER A 270 -31.73 4.11 -22.98
#